data_AF-A0A7Y4ZU22-F1
#
_entry.id   AF-A0A7Y4ZU22-F1
#
_cell.length_a   1.000
_cell.length_b   1.000
_cell.length_c   1.000
_cell.angle_alpha   90.00
_cell.angle_beta   90.00
_cell.angle_gamma   90.00
#
_symmetry.space_group_name_H-M   'P 1'
#
loop_
_entity.id
_entity.type
_entity.pdbx_description
1 polymer ?
#
loop_
_entity_poly.entity_id
_entity_poly.type
_entity_poly.pdbx_seq_one_letter_code
_entity_poly.pdbx_strand_id
1 'polypeptide(L)'
;MSREPLFRSLVALALVASTAASGCDRSSEPKPGAPAPKPEVVKVALSERSSRPEAPRVVAVGDLHGDLDMARRVFRKAGAIDEKDTWIGGTLVLVQTGDAVDRGDDDRKILDLLEKLRVQAKAAGGELIAMAGNHELMNAAHDFRYVTPGGLAAFADLDPHTGKPDDVEPNARGRAIAFSPGGAYALKLADHPVIVRVGDTVFVHGGVLPKHVTMGIDVINDGTRDWLLGKAPHPPEGVLADDGPVWTRLYSDGSPADATCEKLARTLESLSAKRLVMGHTVQKGGINSVCDGKAWRIDVGLSRYYGGPVQALEIRGGAATVLKE
;
A
#
# COMPACT_ATOMS: atom_id res chain seq x y z
N MET A 1 -36.03 -66.30 -41.98
CA MET A 1 -37.26 -66.30 -42.82
C MET A 1 -38.09 -65.11 -42.40
N SER A 2 -37.99 -63.95 -43.04
CA SER A 2 -38.86 -63.49 -44.16
C SER A 2 -39.10 -62.00 -43.82
N ARG A 3 -39.02 -60.97 -44.67
CA ARG A 3 -38.89 -60.74 -46.11
C ARG A 3 -38.63 -59.21 -46.22
N GLU A 4 -37.78 -58.75 -47.14
CA GLU A 4 -37.88 -57.37 -47.69
C GLU A 4 -39.10 -57.26 -48.63
N PRO A 5 -39.52 -56.07 -49.16
CA PRO A 5 -38.81 -55.44 -50.31
C PRO A 5 -38.94 -53.90 -50.52
N LEU A 6 -37.92 -53.30 -51.19
CA LEU A 6 -37.95 -52.46 -52.43
C LEU A 6 -38.78 -51.12 -52.46
N PHE A 7 -38.47 -50.03 -53.18
CA PHE A 7 -37.52 -49.62 -54.24
C PHE A 7 -37.67 -48.08 -54.41
N ARG A 8 -36.62 -47.29 -54.66
CA ARG A 8 -36.44 -46.46 -55.88
C ARG A 8 -35.23 -45.50 -55.86
N SER A 9 -34.48 -45.64 -56.96
CA SER A 9 -33.22 -45.04 -57.41
C SER A 9 -33.16 -43.51 -57.49
N LEU A 10 -31.94 -42.98 -57.47
CA LEU A 10 -31.47 -42.02 -58.47
C LEU A 10 -29.93 -42.02 -58.64
N VAL A 11 -29.53 -42.63 -59.76
CA VAL A 11 -28.49 -42.29 -60.76
C VAL A 11 -27.24 -41.48 -60.38
N ALA A 12 -26.13 -42.04 -60.86
CA ALA A 12 -24.72 -41.65 -60.79
C ALA A 12 -24.33 -40.32 -61.46
N LEU A 13 -23.17 -39.78 -61.05
CA LEU A 13 -22.13 -39.37 -62.00
C LEU A 13 -20.75 -39.33 -61.32
N ALA A 14 -19.82 -40.12 -61.84
CA ALA A 14 -18.40 -40.05 -61.52
C ALA A 14 -17.74 -38.99 -62.41
N LEU A 15 -16.98 -38.07 -61.82
CA LEU A 15 -15.97 -37.29 -62.54
C LEU A 15 -14.60 -37.56 -61.91
N VAL A 16 -13.77 -38.25 -62.67
CA VAL A 16 -12.33 -38.30 -62.52
C VAL A 16 -11.78 -37.05 -63.23
N ALA A 17 -11.11 -36.17 -62.48
CA ALA A 17 -10.34 -35.07 -63.06
C ALA A 17 -8.91 -35.14 -62.52
N SER A 18 -8.00 -35.27 -63.48
CA SER A 18 -6.55 -35.40 -63.42
C SER A 18 -5.85 -34.33 -62.57
N THR A 19 -4.96 -34.75 -61.68
CA THR A 19 -4.03 -33.89 -60.95
C THR A 19 -2.89 -33.42 -61.84
N ALA A 20 -2.93 -32.15 -62.25
CA ALA A 20 -1.77 -31.44 -62.77
C ALA A 20 -0.95 -30.91 -61.60
N ALA A 21 0.29 -31.38 -61.44
CA ALA A 21 1.25 -30.84 -60.50
C ALA A 21 1.73 -29.46 -60.99
N SER A 22 1.37 -28.40 -60.27
CA SER A 22 2.06 -27.11 -60.33
C SER A 22 2.64 -26.83 -58.96
N GLY A 23 3.97 -26.81 -58.87
CA GLY A 23 4.69 -26.38 -57.69
C GLY A 23 4.40 -24.91 -57.42
N CYS A 24 3.69 -24.65 -56.32
CA CYS A 24 3.69 -23.33 -55.71
C CYS A 24 4.76 -23.32 -54.62
N ASP A 25 5.74 -22.46 -54.85
CA ASP A 25 6.86 -22.13 -53.98
C ASP A 25 6.32 -21.71 -52.60
N ARG A 26 6.70 -22.43 -51.54
CA ARG A 26 6.36 -22.03 -50.16
C ARG A 26 7.27 -20.86 -49.81
N SER A 27 6.78 -19.64 -50.00
CA SER A 27 7.39 -18.46 -49.41
C SER A 27 7.46 -18.67 -47.89
N SER A 28 8.69 -18.65 -47.35
CA SER A 28 8.93 -18.73 -45.91
C SER A 28 8.21 -17.58 -45.21
N GLU A 29 7.41 -17.89 -44.20
CA GLU A 29 6.85 -16.87 -43.30
C GLU A 29 7.98 -15.99 -42.74
N PRO A 30 7.81 -14.66 -42.72
CA PRO A 30 8.82 -13.78 -42.16
C PRO A 30 8.95 -14.07 -40.66
N LYS A 31 10.19 -14.35 -40.21
CA LYS A 31 10.49 -14.50 -38.78
C LYS A 31 9.95 -13.28 -38.01
N PRO A 32 9.31 -13.46 -36.84
CA PRO A 32 8.94 -12.35 -35.98
C PRO A 32 10.17 -11.47 -35.75
N GLY A 33 10.05 -10.19 -36.11
CA GLY A 33 11.10 -9.20 -35.86
C GLY A 33 11.45 -9.21 -34.38
N ALA A 34 12.73 -8.98 -34.05
CA ALA A 34 13.16 -8.85 -32.67
C ALA A 34 12.25 -7.86 -31.93
N PRO A 35 11.81 -8.15 -30.69
CA PRO A 35 10.98 -7.24 -29.92
C PRO A 35 11.62 -5.86 -29.89
N ALA A 36 10.82 -4.81 -30.14
CA ALA A 36 11.30 -3.44 -30.03
C ALA A 36 11.98 -3.25 -28.66
N PRO A 37 13.12 -2.51 -28.59
CA PRO A 37 13.81 -2.28 -27.33
C PRO A 37 12.83 -1.66 -26.33
N LYS A 38 12.76 -2.25 -25.13
CA LYS A 38 11.94 -1.70 -24.04
C LYS A 38 12.44 -0.27 -23.76
N PRO A 39 11.55 0.73 -23.63
CA PRO A 39 11.96 2.10 -23.37
C PRO A 39 12.83 2.16 -22.11
N GLU A 40 13.90 2.96 -22.16
CA GLU A 40 14.85 3.13 -21.07
C GLU A 40 14.15 3.68 -19.83
N VAL A 41 14.44 3.09 -18.66
CA VAL A 41 13.83 3.49 -17.39
C VAL A 41 14.59 4.68 -16.81
N VAL A 42 13.92 5.83 -16.70
CA VAL A 42 14.49 7.03 -16.08
C VAL A 42 14.51 6.86 -14.57
N LYS A 43 15.70 7.02 -13.97
CA LYS A 43 15.88 7.05 -12.51
C LYS A 43 15.49 8.41 -11.95
N VAL A 44 14.74 8.40 -10.85
CA VAL A 44 14.35 9.61 -10.11
C VAL A 44 15.19 9.75 -8.84
N ALA A 45 15.67 10.96 -8.60
CA ALA A 45 16.26 11.34 -7.32
C ALA A 45 15.13 11.65 -6.33
N LEU A 46 15.29 11.20 -5.08
CA LEU A 46 14.36 11.44 -3.98
C LEU A 46 15.02 12.38 -2.97
N SER A 47 14.25 13.30 -2.38
CA SER A 47 14.72 14.13 -1.28
C SER A 47 15.00 13.31 -0.01
N GLU A 48 15.70 13.92 0.96
CA GLU A 48 15.90 13.37 2.30
C GLU A 48 14.58 13.15 3.07
N ARG A 49 13.47 13.79 2.66
CA ARG A 49 12.16 13.53 3.26
C ARG A 49 11.60 12.19 2.78
N SER A 50 11.77 11.90 1.50
CA SER A 50 11.23 10.72 0.82
C SER A 50 12.20 9.54 0.77
N SER A 51 13.45 9.73 1.19
CA SER A 51 14.47 8.69 1.24
C SER A 51 15.21 8.70 2.57
N ARG A 52 15.52 7.51 3.08
CA ARG A 52 16.45 7.26 4.19
C ARG A 52 17.59 6.38 3.70
N PRO A 53 18.78 6.50 4.31
CA PRO A 53 19.87 5.57 4.05
C PRO A 53 19.46 4.13 4.43
N GLU A 54 20.26 3.16 3.98
CA GLU A 54 20.10 1.78 4.42
C GLU A 54 20.31 1.67 5.93
N ALA A 55 19.47 0.88 6.59
CA ALA A 55 19.57 0.58 8.01
C ALA A 55 19.96 -0.89 8.23
N PRO A 56 20.75 -1.22 9.26
CA PRO A 56 21.13 -2.61 9.56
C PRO A 56 19.95 -3.54 9.78
N ARG A 57 18.85 -2.98 10.30
CA ARG A 57 17.61 -3.68 10.61
C ARG A 57 16.44 -2.73 10.41
N VAL A 58 15.54 -3.12 9.50
CA VAL A 58 14.23 -2.50 9.33
C VAL A 58 13.17 -3.50 9.76
N VAL A 59 12.16 -3.06 10.51
CA VAL A 59 10.95 -3.85 10.75
C VAL A 59 9.76 -3.05 10.25
N ALA A 60 8.87 -3.67 9.48
CA ALA A 60 7.66 -3.05 8.98
C ALA A 60 6.42 -3.73 9.57
N VAL A 61 5.47 -2.90 9.98
CA VAL A 61 4.21 -3.28 10.60
C VAL A 61 3.07 -2.71 9.76
N GLY A 62 2.09 -3.54 9.46
CA GLY A 62 0.90 -3.16 8.71
C GLY A 62 -0.11 -2.37 9.54
N ASP A 63 -1.36 -2.47 9.10
CA ASP A 63 -2.50 -1.66 9.54
C ASP A 63 -2.87 -2.00 11.00
N LEU A 64 -3.07 -0.95 11.83
CA LEU A 64 -3.34 -1.09 13.27
C LEU A 64 -4.81 -0.88 13.62
N HIS A 65 -5.50 -0.02 12.86
CA HIS A 65 -6.93 0.22 12.92
C HIS A 65 -7.48 0.38 14.35
N GLY A 66 -6.98 1.38 15.07
CA GLY A 66 -7.56 1.80 16.35
C GLY A 66 -7.44 0.77 17.48
N ASP A 67 -6.59 -0.26 17.34
CA ASP A 67 -6.38 -1.30 18.36
C ASP A 67 -5.02 -1.19 19.05
N LEU A 68 -4.99 -0.47 20.17
CA LEU A 68 -3.76 -0.14 20.89
C LEU A 68 -3.07 -1.39 21.46
N ASP A 69 -3.83 -2.37 21.92
CA ASP A 69 -3.27 -3.57 22.52
C ASP A 69 -2.58 -4.44 21.46
N MET A 70 -3.19 -4.56 20.27
CA MET A 70 -2.56 -5.26 19.15
C MET A 70 -1.35 -4.49 18.60
N ALA A 71 -1.40 -3.16 18.56
CA ALA A 71 -0.23 -2.32 18.23
C ALA A 71 0.94 -2.56 19.19
N ARG A 72 0.68 -2.60 20.51
CA ARG A 72 1.71 -2.92 21.51
C ARG A 72 2.33 -4.29 21.30
N ARG A 73 1.50 -5.31 21.06
CA ARG A 73 1.97 -6.68 20.83
C ARG A 73 2.91 -6.76 19.64
N VAL A 74 2.53 -6.19 18.49
CA VAL A 74 3.38 -6.23 17.30
C VAL A 74 4.66 -5.38 17.47
N PHE A 75 4.60 -4.24 18.16
CA PHE A 75 5.78 -3.43 18.43
C PHE A 75 6.76 -4.11 19.40
N ARG A 76 6.27 -4.83 20.42
CA ARG A 76 7.11 -5.68 21.27
C ARG A 76 7.70 -6.84 20.48
N LYS A 77 6.91 -7.45 19.59
CA LYS A 77 7.40 -8.50 18.69
C LYS A 77 8.51 -8.00 17.74
N ALA A 78 8.41 -6.77 17.29
CA ALA A 78 9.46 -6.09 16.53
C ALA A 78 10.73 -5.81 17.36
N GLY A 79 10.65 -5.90 18.69
CA GLY A 79 11.70 -5.47 19.61
C GLY A 79 11.83 -3.95 19.66
N ALA A 80 10.75 -3.22 19.35
CA ALA A 80 10.76 -1.76 19.31
C ALA A 80 10.46 -1.15 20.68
N ILE A 81 9.54 -1.75 21.45
CA ILE A 81 9.10 -1.22 22.75
C ILE A 81 9.14 -2.28 23.85
N ASP A 82 9.20 -1.81 25.10
CA ASP A 82 9.03 -2.62 26.30
C ASP A 82 7.55 -2.68 26.79
N GLU A 83 7.33 -3.27 27.97
CA GLU A 83 6.01 -3.34 28.62
C GLU A 83 5.45 -1.99 29.09
N LYS A 84 6.29 -0.94 29.13
CA LYS A 84 5.93 0.42 29.56
C LYS A 84 5.77 1.38 28.37
N ASP A 85 5.63 0.83 27.16
CA ASP A 85 5.53 1.59 25.91
C ASP A 85 6.73 2.54 25.72
N THR A 86 7.94 2.10 26.09
CA THR A 86 9.19 2.85 25.93
C THR A 86 10.04 2.21 24.85
N TRP A 87 10.64 3.04 23.99
CA TRP A 87 11.53 2.57 22.93
C TRP A 87 12.75 1.84 23.49
N ILE A 88 12.94 0.60 23.04
CA ILE A 88 14.11 -0.24 23.31
C ILE A 88 14.79 -0.73 22.01
N GLY A 89 14.33 -0.26 20.86
CA GLY A 89 14.80 -0.70 19.55
C GLY A 89 16.23 -0.27 19.18
N GLY A 90 16.88 0.57 19.99
CA GLY A 90 18.20 1.13 19.68
C GLY A 90 18.19 1.82 18.32
N THR A 91 19.04 1.36 17.40
CA THR A 91 19.17 1.86 16.01
C THR A 91 18.17 1.23 15.02
N LEU A 92 17.13 0.55 15.50
CA LEU A 92 16.07 0.00 14.66
C LEU A 92 15.39 1.11 13.83
N VAL A 93 15.13 0.84 12.56
CA VAL A 93 14.12 1.58 11.78
C VAL A 93 12.82 0.78 11.79
N LEU A 94 11.80 1.29 12.47
CA LEU A 94 10.45 0.73 12.47
C LEU A 94 9.60 1.51 11.48
N VAL A 95 8.93 0.84 10.53
CA VAL A 95 8.00 1.46 9.58
C VAL A 95 6.59 0.99 9.89
N GLN A 96 5.67 1.92 10.16
CA GLN A 96 4.24 1.64 10.29
C GLN A 96 3.56 2.16 9.03
N THR A 97 2.97 1.28 8.21
CA THR A 97 2.57 1.60 6.82
C THR A 97 1.21 2.29 6.69
N GLY A 98 0.78 3.11 7.65
CA GLY A 98 -0.51 3.82 7.62
C GLY A 98 -1.69 2.98 8.15
N ASP A 99 -2.87 3.58 8.20
CA ASP A 99 -4.07 3.01 8.81
C ASP A 99 -3.87 2.65 10.28
N ALA A 100 -3.35 3.63 11.03
CA ALA A 100 -3.23 3.57 12.48
C ALA A 100 -4.60 3.74 13.17
N VAL A 101 -5.52 4.47 12.53
CA VAL A 101 -6.83 4.85 13.08
C VAL A 101 -8.02 4.13 12.42
N ASP A 102 -9.20 4.37 12.98
CA ASP A 102 -10.52 3.86 12.60
C ASP A 102 -10.71 2.36 12.88
N ARG A 103 -11.96 1.88 12.76
CA ARG A 103 -12.43 0.52 13.14
C ARG A 103 -12.34 0.16 14.62
N GLY A 104 -11.33 0.65 15.33
CA GLY A 104 -11.16 0.55 16.77
C GLY A 104 -11.44 1.87 17.49
N ASP A 105 -11.42 1.84 18.84
CA ASP A 105 -11.76 2.98 19.68
C ASP A 105 -10.52 3.74 20.23
N ASP A 106 -9.31 3.19 20.05
CA ASP A 106 -8.09 3.73 20.66
C ASP A 106 -7.28 4.68 19.75
N ASP A 107 -7.90 5.20 18.69
CA ASP A 107 -7.26 6.07 17.67
C ASP A 107 -6.33 7.13 18.27
N ARG A 108 -6.84 7.94 19.20
CA ARG A 108 -6.07 9.03 19.83
C ARG A 108 -4.85 8.50 20.57
N LYS A 109 -5.01 7.40 21.32
CA LYS A 109 -3.94 6.79 22.09
C LYS A 109 -2.86 6.19 21.19
N ILE A 110 -3.24 5.61 20.05
CA ILE A 110 -2.27 5.10 19.07
C ILE A 110 -1.48 6.26 18.46
N LEU A 111 -2.15 7.32 18.01
CA LEU A 111 -1.45 8.49 17.46
C LEU A 111 -0.49 9.12 18.47
N ASP A 112 -0.90 9.23 19.74
CA ASP A 112 -0.04 9.75 20.80
C ASP A 112 1.12 8.80 21.14
N LEU A 113 0.91 7.48 21.09
CA LEU A 113 1.96 6.49 21.22
C LEU A 113 2.98 6.58 20.08
N LEU A 114 2.52 6.67 18.83
CA LEU A 114 3.40 6.78 17.66
C LEU A 114 4.26 8.04 17.76
N GLU A 115 3.69 9.18 18.14
CA GLU A 115 4.45 10.43 18.32
C GLU A 115 5.49 10.31 19.44
N LYS A 116 5.11 9.76 20.60
CA LYS A 116 6.04 9.48 21.70
C LYS A 116 7.21 8.61 21.24
N LEU A 117 6.91 7.53 20.52
CA LEU A 117 7.92 6.58 20.05
C LEU A 117 8.82 7.17 18.95
N ARG A 118 8.29 8.03 18.06
CA ARG A 118 9.09 8.77 17.06
C ARG A 118 10.19 9.59 17.72
N VAL A 119 9.85 10.33 18.78
CA VAL A 119 10.81 11.12 19.55
C VAL A 119 11.85 10.23 20.24
N GLN A 120 11.41 9.16 20.91
CA GLN A 120 12.31 8.26 21.63
C GLN A 120 13.24 7.47 20.70
N ALA A 121 12.74 6.99 19.56
CA ALA A 121 13.53 6.27 18.56
C ALA A 121 14.67 7.14 18.05
N LYS A 122 14.35 8.38 17.65
CA LYS A 122 15.34 9.35 17.19
C LYS A 122 16.40 9.65 18.25
N ALA A 123 16.01 9.81 19.51
CA ALA A 123 16.94 10.04 20.61
C ALA A 123 17.89 8.84 20.86
N ALA A 124 17.46 7.62 20.54
CA ALA A 124 18.25 6.39 20.65
C ALA A 124 19.08 6.05 19.39
N GLY A 125 19.04 6.90 18.35
CA GLY A 125 19.72 6.66 17.08
C GLY A 125 18.98 5.70 16.13
N GLY A 126 17.72 5.37 16.43
CA GLY A 126 16.80 4.68 15.53
C GLY A 126 15.80 5.64 14.90
N GLU A 127 14.77 5.09 14.26
CA GLU A 127 13.69 5.88 13.67
C GLU A 127 12.38 5.09 13.70
N LEU A 128 11.28 5.74 14.04
CA LEU A 128 9.93 5.26 13.75
C LEU A 128 9.38 6.11 12.59
N ILE A 129 9.13 5.47 11.46
CA ILE A 129 8.51 6.09 10.29
C ILE A 129 7.04 5.66 10.28
N ALA A 130 6.19 6.47 10.90
CA ALA A 130 4.74 6.34 10.75
C ALA A 130 4.33 7.01 9.43
N MET A 131 3.61 6.27 8.59
CA MET A 131 3.17 6.71 7.27
C MET A 131 1.71 7.17 7.28
N ALA A 132 1.31 7.90 6.26
CA ALA A 132 -0.10 8.23 6.02
C ALA A 132 -0.75 7.13 5.17
N GLY A 133 -1.77 6.47 5.72
CA GLY A 133 -2.67 5.57 5.02
C GLY A 133 -3.91 6.30 4.51
N ASN A 134 -4.86 5.55 3.94
CA ASN A 134 -6.08 6.19 3.48
C ASN A 134 -6.93 6.67 4.67
N HIS A 135 -6.93 5.97 5.80
CA HIS A 135 -7.72 6.37 6.95
C HIS A 135 -7.23 7.69 7.58
N GLU A 136 -5.91 7.92 7.68
CA GLU A 136 -5.40 9.21 8.16
C GLU A 136 -5.86 10.38 7.28
N LEU A 137 -5.79 10.21 5.96
CA LEU A 137 -6.14 11.27 5.02
C LEU A 137 -7.66 11.43 4.86
N MET A 138 -8.44 10.35 4.97
CA MET A 138 -9.91 10.41 5.03
C MET A 138 -10.36 11.24 6.22
N ASN A 139 -9.78 11.03 7.40
CA ASN A 139 -10.12 11.80 8.59
C ASN A 139 -9.79 13.29 8.42
N ALA A 140 -8.68 13.62 7.75
CA ALA A 140 -8.35 15.01 7.42
C ALA A 140 -9.30 15.65 6.40
N ALA A 141 -9.92 14.84 5.54
CA ALA A 141 -10.98 15.23 4.60
C ALA A 141 -12.40 15.10 5.20
N HIS A 142 -12.53 14.88 6.51
CA HIS A 142 -13.79 14.68 7.24
C HIS A 142 -14.63 13.49 6.78
N ASP A 143 -14.01 12.51 6.13
CA ASP A 143 -14.65 11.26 5.80
C ASP A 143 -14.53 10.27 6.96
N PHE A 144 -15.53 10.29 7.83
CA PHE A 144 -15.57 9.48 9.06
C PHE A 144 -16.33 8.17 8.94
N ARG A 145 -16.59 7.67 7.72
CA ARG A 145 -17.45 6.48 7.49
C ARG A 145 -17.00 5.20 8.20
N TYR A 146 -15.74 5.12 8.63
CA TYR A 146 -15.16 3.96 9.33
C TYR A 146 -14.84 4.21 10.81
N VAL A 147 -15.12 5.42 11.30
CA VAL A 147 -14.87 5.81 12.69
C VAL A 147 -16.00 5.24 13.57
N THR A 148 -15.63 4.61 14.67
CA THR A 148 -16.57 4.09 15.66
C THR A 148 -17.09 5.21 16.58
N PRO A 149 -18.20 5.01 17.30
CA PRO A 149 -18.62 5.95 18.35
C PRO A 149 -17.53 6.22 19.40
N GLY A 150 -16.73 5.21 19.77
CA GLY A 150 -15.60 5.37 20.69
C GLY A 150 -14.47 6.19 20.09
N GLY A 151 -14.14 5.98 18.81
CA GLY A 151 -13.17 6.78 18.06
C GLY A 151 -13.58 8.25 17.92
N LEU A 152 -14.88 8.56 17.80
CA LEU A 152 -15.38 9.94 17.87
C LEU A 152 -15.25 10.51 19.30
N ALA A 153 -15.68 9.75 20.31
CA ALA A 153 -15.66 10.17 21.70
C ALA A 153 -14.24 10.45 22.22
N ALA A 154 -13.21 9.79 21.67
CA ALA A 154 -11.80 9.99 22.02
C ALA A 154 -11.29 11.43 21.81
N PHE A 155 -12.00 12.24 21.02
CA PHE A 155 -11.66 13.64 20.73
C PHE A 155 -12.72 14.64 21.19
N ALA A 156 -13.72 14.21 21.97
CA ALA A 156 -14.86 15.05 22.35
C ALA A 156 -14.47 16.26 23.22
N ASP A 157 -13.34 16.20 23.92
CA ASP A 157 -12.74 17.31 24.69
C ASP A 157 -12.27 18.47 23.80
N LEU A 158 -12.15 18.25 22.49
CA LEU A 158 -11.70 19.25 21.52
C LEU A 158 -12.84 20.00 20.83
N ASP A 159 -14.11 19.81 21.20
CA ASP A 159 -15.23 20.64 20.71
C ASP A 159 -15.45 21.85 21.64
N PRO A 160 -14.96 23.06 21.29
CA PRO A 160 -15.15 24.25 22.12
C PRO A 160 -16.56 24.86 22.00
N HIS A 161 -17.50 24.21 21.29
CA HIS A 161 -18.85 24.70 20.96
C HIS A 161 -18.91 26.02 20.16
N THR A 162 -17.77 26.65 19.87
CA THR A 162 -17.62 27.92 19.14
C THR A 162 -16.66 27.76 17.95
N GLY A 163 -17.07 28.09 16.73
CA GLY A 163 -16.22 28.01 15.53
C GLY A 163 -16.17 26.62 14.87
N LYS A 164 -17.34 26.12 14.48
CA LYS A 164 -17.58 24.73 14.06
C LYS A 164 -17.15 24.50 12.60
N PRO A 165 -16.67 23.30 12.24
CA PRO A 165 -16.93 22.75 10.92
C PRO A 165 -18.44 22.56 10.81
N ASP A 166 -19.10 23.34 9.95
CA ASP A 166 -20.57 23.39 9.85
C ASP A 166 -21.15 22.15 9.14
N ASP A 167 -20.29 21.30 8.56
CA ASP A 167 -20.61 20.17 7.69
C ASP A 167 -20.47 18.79 8.35
N VAL A 168 -20.23 18.73 9.67
CA VAL A 168 -20.09 17.46 10.42
C VAL A 168 -21.12 17.32 11.54
N GLU A 169 -21.50 16.07 11.82
CA GLU A 169 -22.39 15.73 12.95
C GLU A 169 -21.83 16.22 14.29
N PRO A 170 -22.68 16.63 15.26
CA PRO A 170 -22.22 17.20 16.52
C PRO A 170 -21.21 16.33 17.29
N ASN A 171 -21.40 15.01 17.30
CA ASN A 171 -20.50 14.06 17.96
C ASN A 171 -19.14 13.89 17.25
N ALA A 172 -19.01 14.34 16.00
CA ALA A 172 -17.78 14.27 15.22
C ALA A 172 -16.95 15.56 15.26
N ARG A 173 -17.48 16.66 15.82
CA ARG A 173 -16.82 17.98 15.81
C ARG A 173 -15.42 17.98 16.41
N GLY A 174 -15.24 17.36 17.59
CA GLY A 174 -13.93 17.30 18.23
C GLY A 174 -12.89 16.57 17.37
N ARG A 175 -13.31 15.51 16.68
CA ARG A 175 -12.46 14.79 15.72
C ARG A 175 -12.19 15.61 14.46
N ALA A 176 -13.20 16.26 13.90
CA ALA A 176 -13.01 17.17 12.78
C ALA A 176 -12.01 18.28 13.12
N ILE A 177 -12.12 18.92 14.30
CA ILE A 177 -11.15 19.92 14.77
C ILE A 177 -9.74 19.33 14.89
N ALA A 178 -9.60 18.10 15.39
CA ALA A 178 -8.32 17.42 15.52
C ALA A 178 -7.62 17.16 14.18
N PHE A 179 -8.36 16.68 13.18
CA PHE A 179 -7.83 16.19 11.92
C PHE A 179 -7.93 17.19 10.75
N SER A 180 -8.71 18.25 10.87
CA SER A 180 -8.76 19.31 9.85
C SER A 180 -7.35 19.82 9.56
N PRO A 181 -7.01 20.16 8.31
CA PRO A 181 -5.79 20.90 7.98
C PRO A 181 -5.46 22.02 8.99
N GLY A 182 -4.26 21.96 9.59
CA GLY A 182 -3.83 22.87 10.66
C GLY A 182 -4.27 22.49 12.08
N GLY A 183 -5.14 21.50 12.24
CA GLY A 183 -5.56 20.91 13.50
C GLY A 183 -4.46 20.11 14.19
N ALA A 184 -4.57 19.92 15.51
CA ALA A 184 -3.48 19.39 16.33
C ALA A 184 -2.98 17.99 15.90
N TYR A 185 -3.86 17.13 15.39
CA TYR A 185 -3.47 15.81 14.89
C TYR A 185 -3.09 15.86 13.40
N ALA A 186 -3.70 16.72 12.59
CA ALA A 186 -3.24 16.98 11.22
C ALA A 186 -1.78 17.46 11.18
N LEU A 187 -1.38 18.32 12.11
CA LEU A 187 0.01 18.79 12.24
C LEU A 187 0.99 17.66 12.55
N LYS A 188 0.59 16.65 13.35
CA LYS A 188 1.40 15.45 13.58
C LYS A 188 1.49 14.60 12.31
N LEU A 189 0.35 14.37 11.64
CA LEU A 189 0.27 13.63 10.39
C LEU A 189 1.06 14.29 9.25
N ALA A 190 1.26 15.61 9.28
CA ALA A 190 2.06 16.32 8.30
C ALA A 190 3.54 15.87 8.25
N ASP A 191 4.04 15.19 9.29
CA ASP A 191 5.37 14.57 9.32
C ASP A 191 5.34 13.07 8.97
N HIS A 192 4.20 12.55 8.49
CA HIS A 192 4.03 11.18 8.02
C HIS A 192 4.11 11.16 6.48
N PRO A 193 5.14 10.52 5.87
CA PRO A 193 5.22 10.42 4.42
C PRO A 193 4.12 9.49 3.87
N VAL A 194 3.68 9.76 2.65
CA VAL A 194 2.78 8.87 1.89
C VAL A 194 3.57 7.72 1.25
N ILE A 195 4.78 8.03 0.75
CA ILE A 195 5.71 7.07 0.15
C ILE A 195 7.11 7.36 0.68
N VAL A 196 7.85 6.34 1.11
CA VAL A 196 9.23 6.52 1.60
C VAL A 196 10.11 5.38 1.17
N ARG A 197 11.36 5.66 0.77
CA ARG A 197 12.38 4.66 0.50
C ARG A 197 13.33 4.56 1.69
N VAL A 198 13.60 3.37 2.20
CA VAL A 198 14.69 3.11 3.17
C VAL A 198 15.67 2.14 2.53
N GLY A 199 16.89 2.61 2.26
CA GLY A 199 17.86 1.85 1.47
C GLY A 199 17.30 1.47 0.10
N ASP A 200 17.14 0.17 -0.15
CA ASP A 200 16.61 -0.38 -1.39
C ASP A 200 15.12 -0.81 -1.32
N THR A 201 14.40 -0.42 -0.27
CA THR A 201 12.99 -0.79 -0.05
C THR A 201 12.10 0.43 -0.07
N VAL A 202 11.05 0.41 -0.90
CA VAL A 202 9.99 1.43 -0.90
C VAL A 202 8.84 0.95 -0.03
N PHE A 203 8.35 1.83 0.83
CA PHE A 203 7.17 1.64 1.65
C PHE A 203 6.08 2.59 1.18
N VAL A 204 4.85 2.12 1.22
CA VAL A 204 3.62 2.84 0.85
C VAL A 204 2.45 2.14 1.53
N HIS A 205 1.32 2.82 1.74
CA HIS A 205 0.15 2.18 2.29
C HIS A 205 -0.53 1.21 1.28
N GLY A 206 -0.94 1.69 0.10
CA GLY A 206 -1.60 0.88 -0.94
C GLY A 206 -0.63 0.35 -2.02
N GLY A 207 0.02 1.25 -2.77
CA GLY A 207 0.95 0.86 -3.84
C GLY A 207 1.58 2.03 -4.59
N VAL A 208 2.70 1.80 -5.28
CA VAL A 208 3.34 2.82 -6.14
C VAL A 208 3.23 2.41 -7.60
N LEU A 209 2.51 3.21 -8.39
CA LEU A 209 2.31 2.99 -9.82
C LEU A 209 3.27 3.86 -10.64
N PRO A 210 3.54 3.53 -11.92
CA PRO A 210 4.37 4.37 -12.79
C PRO A 210 3.93 5.84 -12.83
N LYS A 211 2.61 6.10 -12.79
CA LYS A 211 2.07 7.46 -12.76
C LYS A 211 2.47 8.26 -11.51
N HIS A 212 2.68 7.60 -10.37
CA HIS A 212 3.14 8.25 -9.13
C HIS A 212 4.60 8.66 -9.24
N VAL A 213 5.42 7.85 -9.92
CA VAL A 213 6.81 8.20 -10.24
C VAL A 213 6.86 9.40 -11.19
N THR A 214 6.03 9.40 -12.23
CA THR A 214 5.92 10.52 -13.19
C THR A 214 5.43 11.81 -12.53
N MET A 215 4.47 11.73 -11.61
CA MET A 215 4.00 12.86 -10.82
C MET A 215 5.10 13.43 -9.90
N GLY A 216 5.98 12.55 -9.41
CA GLY A 216 7.05 12.89 -8.48
C GLY A 216 6.70 12.52 -7.05
N ILE A 217 7.51 11.64 -6.45
CA ILE A 217 7.28 11.17 -5.07
C ILE A 217 7.37 12.31 -4.06
N ASP A 218 8.34 13.21 -4.24
CA ASP A 218 8.47 14.40 -3.39
C ASP A 218 7.27 15.34 -3.55
N VAL A 219 6.71 15.49 -4.75
CA VAL A 219 5.50 16.29 -5.00
C VAL A 219 4.31 15.71 -4.24
N ILE A 220 4.14 14.39 -4.26
CA ILE A 220 3.07 13.69 -3.51
C ILE A 220 3.24 13.92 -2.01
N ASN A 221 4.44 13.71 -1.47
CA ASN A 221 4.71 13.83 -0.04
C ASN A 221 4.60 15.28 0.44
N ASP A 222 5.26 16.22 -0.22
CA ASP A 222 5.29 17.62 0.19
C ASP A 222 3.92 18.28 0.00
N GLY A 223 3.21 17.98 -1.08
CA GLY A 223 1.86 18.50 -1.28
C GLY A 223 0.84 17.94 -0.28
N THR A 224 0.93 16.66 0.08
CA THR A 224 0.08 16.08 1.15
C THR A 224 0.40 16.72 2.50
N ARG A 225 1.68 16.94 2.79
CA ARG A 225 2.13 17.65 3.98
C ARG A 225 1.60 19.07 4.03
N ASP A 226 1.74 19.84 2.95
CA ASP A 226 1.28 21.22 2.90
C ASP A 226 -0.23 21.34 3.06
N TRP A 227 -0.98 20.38 2.52
CA TRP A 227 -2.41 20.26 2.82
C TRP A 227 -2.67 20.03 4.31
N LEU A 228 -2.04 19.04 4.93
CA LEU A 228 -2.23 18.74 6.37
C LEU A 228 -1.81 19.91 7.28
N LEU A 229 -0.84 20.72 6.86
CA LEU A 229 -0.43 21.95 7.56
C LEU A 229 -1.40 23.13 7.37
N GLY A 230 -2.43 23.00 6.53
CA GLY A 230 -3.34 24.10 6.19
C GLY A 230 -2.72 25.13 5.23
N LYS A 231 -1.62 24.78 4.54
CA LYS A 231 -0.95 25.63 3.54
C LYS A 231 -1.49 25.43 2.14
N ALA A 232 -2.15 24.31 1.88
CA ALA A 232 -2.89 24.02 0.66
C ALA A 232 -4.34 23.68 0.99
N PRO A 233 -5.32 24.06 0.15
CA PRO A 233 -6.74 23.80 0.42
C PRO A 233 -7.12 22.33 0.21
N HIS A 234 -6.36 21.59 -0.60
CA HIS A 234 -6.67 20.22 -1.01
C HIS A 234 -5.38 19.38 -1.06
N PRO A 235 -5.47 18.06 -0.89
CA PRO A 235 -4.34 17.16 -1.15
C PRO A 235 -3.96 17.16 -2.63
N PRO A 236 -2.76 16.66 -2.99
CA PRO A 236 -2.39 16.49 -4.38
C PRO A 236 -3.40 15.61 -5.13
N GLU A 237 -3.68 15.97 -6.38
CA GLU A 237 -4.63 15.26 -7.22
C GLU A 237 -4.27 13.78 -7.34
N GLY A 238 -5.27 12.91 -7.19
CA GLY A 238 -5.08 11.46 -7.33
C GLY A 238 -4.48 10.76 -6.10
N VAL A 239 -4.07 11.47 -5.04
CA VAL A 239 -3.60 10.81 -3.80
C VAL A 239 -4.69 9.95 -3.18
N LEU A 240 -5.91 10.48 -3.11
CA LEU A 240 -7.10 9.82 -2.56
C LEU A 240 -7.96 9.08 -3.59
N ALA A 241 -7.53 9.00 -4.85
CA ALA A 241 -8.25 8.23 -5.86
C ALA A 241 -8.08 6.72 -5.65
N ASP A 242 -8.98 5.89 -6.19
CA ASP A 242 -8.93 4.42 -6.08
C ASP A 242 -7.60 3.81 -6.58
N ASP A 243 -6.98 4.44 -7.57
CA ASP A 243 -5.68 4.06 -8.12
C ASP A 243 -4.52 4.91 -7.57
N GLY A 244 -4.78 5.68 -6.52
CA GLY A 244 -3.82 6.49 -5.77
C GLY A 244 -2.95 5.66 -4.82
N PRO A 245 -1.87 6.25 -4.28
CA PRO A 245 -0.86 5.52 -3.51
C PRO A 245 -1.38 4.93 -2.20
N VAL A 246 -2.42 5.51 -1.60
CA VAL A 246 -3.02 4.99 -0.36
C VAL A 246 -4.23 4.09 -0.59
N TRP A 247 -4.69 3.88 -1.83
CA TRP A 247 -5.89 3.06 -2.11
C TRP A 247 -5.65 1.92 -3.07
N THR A 248 -4.69 2.07 -3.99
CA THR A 248 -4.52 1.07 -5.04
C THR A 248 -4.20 -0.29 -4.47
N ARG A 249 -4.92 -1.31 -4.95
CA ARG A 249 -4.73 -2.71 -4.58
C ARG A 249 -4.01 -3.50 -5.66
N LEU A 250 -3.46 -2.84 -6.67
CA LEU A 250 -2.95 -3.47 -7.90
C LEU A 250 -1.94 -4.60 -7.65
N TYR A 251 -1.12 -4.48 -6.60
CA TYR A 251 -0.11 -5.47 -6.23
C TYR A 251 -0.51 -6.34 -5.02
N SER A 252 -1.60 -6.00 -4.34
CA SER A 252 -1.98 -6.61 -3.07
C SER A 252 -3.23 -7.49 -3.15
N ASP A 253 -4.11 -7.24 -4.11
CA ASP A 253 -5.29 -8.07 -4.37
C ASP A 253 -4.97 -9.28 -5.26
N GLY A 254 -5.42 -10.46 -4.83
CA GLY A 254 -5.25 -11.71 -5.56
C GLY A 254 -3.81 -12.05 -5.97
N SER A 255 -3.69 -12.59 -7.18
CA SER A 255 -2.41 -12.91 -7.83
C SER A 255 -2.18 -11.94 -8.99
N PRO A 256 -1.19 -11.05 -8.93
CA PRO A 256 -0.90 -10.12 -10.02
C PRO A 256 -0.49 -10.87 -11.30
N ALA A 257 -1.00 -10.42 -12.45
CA ALA A 257 -0.55 -10.92 -13.75
C ALA A 257 0.91 -10.51 -14.05
N ASP A 258 1.59 -11.23 -14.94
CA ASP A 258 2.97 -10.95 -15.34
C ASP A 258 3.17 -9.49 -15.80
N ALA A 259 2.24 -8.97 -16.59
CA ALA A 259 2.27 -7.58 -17.04
C ALA A 259 2.23 -6.57 -15.87
N THR A 260 1.55 -6.91 -14.77
CA THR A 260 1.53 -6.11 -13.54
C THR A 260 2.87 -6.20 -12.81
N CYS A 261 3.47 -7.38 -12.72
CA CYS A 261 4.80 -7.56 -12.14
C CYS A 261 5.89 -6.86 -12.95
N GLU A 262 5.79 -6.83 -14.29
CA GLU A 262 6.69 -6.04 -15.13
C GLU A 262 6.55 -4.53 -14.88
N LYS A 263 5.33 -4.03 -14.69
CA LYS A 263 5.09 -2.62 -14.33
C LYS A 263 5.72 -2.29 -12.98
N LEU A 264 5.60 -3.17 -12.00
CA LEU A 264 6.26 -3.02 -10.69
C LEU A 264 7.79 -2.98 -10.85
N ALA A 265 8.37 -3.89 -11.63
CA ALA A 265 9.82 -3.95 -11.85
C ALA A 265 10.36 -2.64 -12.43
N ARG A 266 9.69 -2.08 -13.46
CA ARG A 266 10.05 -0.78 -14.03
C ARG A 266 9.91 0.37 -13.02
N THR A 267 8.86 0.35 -12.20
CA THR A 267 8.63 1.35 -11.15
C THR A 267 9.76 1.33 -10.10
N LEU A 268 10.16 0.13 -9.66
CA LEU A 268 11.25 -0.06 -8.71
C LEU A 268 12.61 0.34 -9.29
N GLU A 269 12.85 0.06 -10.57
CA GLU A 269 14.06 0.49 -11.26
C GLU A 269 14.17 2.03 -11.32
N SER A 270 13.08 2.73 -11.65
CA SER A 270 13.04 4.20 -11.57
C SER A 270 13.36 4.72 -10.17
N LEU A 271 12.88 4.04 -9.13
CA LEU A 271 13.11 4.43 -7.72
C LEU A 271 14.44 3.93 -7.15
N SER A 272 15.25 3.24 -7.96
CA SER A 272 16.48 2.56 -7.53
C SER A 272 16.27 1.67 -6.30
N ALA A 273 15.18 0.89 -6.32
CA ALA A 273 14.76 0.00 -5.25
C ALA A 273 14.66 -1.45 -5.74
N LYS A 274 14.73 -2.40 -4.81
CA LYS A 274 14.57 -3.84 -5.08
C LYS A 274 13.18 -4.36 -4.74
N ARG A 275 12.49 -3.72 -3.80
CA ARG A 275 11.18 -4.19 -3.32
C ARG A 275 10.27 -3.06 -2.88
N LEU A 276 8.97 -3.31 -3.01
CA LEU A 276 7.86 -2.51 -2.49
C LEU A 276 7.22 -3.27 -1.31
N VAL A 277 6.95 -2.58 -0.21
CA VAL A 277 6.25 -3.12 0.97
C VAL A 277 4.98 -2.29 1.18
N MET A 278 3.83 -2.94 1.33
CA MET A 278 2.53 -2.28 1.45
C MET A 278 1.54 -2.98 2.39
N GLY A 279 0.61 -2.20 2.94
CA GLY A 279 -0.50 -2.63 3.79
C GLY A 279 -1.83 -2.67 3.01
N HIS A 280 -2.89 -2.07 3.59
CA HIS A 280 -4.21 -1.75 2.99
C HIS A 280 -5.12 -2.93 2.59
N THR A 281 -4.54 -4.03 2.11
CA THR A 281 -5.26 -5.22 1.69
C THR A 281 -4.93 -6.39 2.60
N VAL A 282 -5.88 -6.69 3.49
CA VAL A 282 -5.80 -7.79 4.46
C VAL A 282 -5.44 -9.12 3.79
N GLN A 283 -4.29 -9.66 4.19
CA GLN A 283 -3.76 -10.96 3.78
C GLN A 283 -4.14 -12.03 4.80
N LYS A 284 -5.24 -12.75 4.55
CA LYS A 284 -5.73 -13.81 5.46
C LYS A 284 -4.72 -14.94 5.73
N GLY A 285 -3.78 -15.16 4.81
CA GLY A 285 -2.70 -16.16 4.96
C GLY A 285 -1.48 -15.66 5.75
N GLY A 286 -1.50 -14.42 6.24
CA GLY A 286 -0.34 -13.76 6.83
C GLY A 286 0.53 -13.04 5.78
N ILE A 287 1.62 -12.44 6.27
CA ILE A 287 2.58 -11.71 5.45
C ILE A 287 3.15 -12.63 4.38
N ASN A 288 3.17 -12.14 3.15
CA ASN A 288 3.67 -12.90 2.00
C ASN A 288 4.20 -11.95 0.91
N SER A 289 4.75 -12.52 -0.16
CA SER A 289 5.31 -11.77 -1.28
C SER A 289 4.82 -12.26 -2.64
N VAL A 290 4.74 -11.36 -3.62
CA VAL A 290 4.42 -11.62 -5.03
C VAL A 290 5.48 -11.01 -5.95
N CYS A 291 5.39 -11.30 -7.25
CA CYS A 291 6.32 -10.80 -8.27
C CYS A 291 7.80 -11.12 -7.96
N ASP A 292 8.07 -12.36 -7.57
CA ASP A 292 9.40 -12.86 -7.18
C ASP A 292 10.04 -12.05 -6.04
N GLY A 293 9.28 -11.76 -4.99
CA GLY A 293 9.76 -11.05 -3.81
C GLY A 293 9.89 -9.52 -3.98
N LYS A 294 9.44 -8.97 -5.12
CA LYS A 294 9.46 -7.53 -5.40
C LYS A 294 8.31 -6.77 -4.74
N ALA A 295 7.21 -7.43 -4.40
CA ALA A 295 6.11 -6.83 -3.65
C ALA A 295 5.80 -7.66 -2.39
N TRP A 296 5.82 -7.00 -1.24
CA TRP A 296 5.51 -7.58 0.07
C TRP A 296 4.21 -6.99 0.59
N ARG A 297 3.32 -7.88 1.02
CA ARG A 297 1.97 -7.56 1.50
C ARG A 297 1.94 -7.83 3.00
N ILE A 298 1.88 -6.77 3.80
CA ILE A 298 2.13 -6.85 5.25
C ILE A 298 0.91 -6.56 6.13
N ASP A 299 -0.19 -6.09 5.54
CA ASP A 299 -1.46 -6.04 6.26
C ASP A 299 -2.00 -7.46 6.44
N VAL A 300 -2.03 -7.94 7.68
CA VAL A 300 -2.55 -9.25 8.05
C VAL A 300 -3.89 -9.17 8.76
N GLY A 301 -4.51 -7.99 8.79
CA GLY A 301 -5.70 -7.72 9.60
C GLY A 301 -5.39 -7.79 11.09
N LEU A 302 -4.30 -7.15 11.54
CA LEU A 302 -3.77 -7.28 12.90
C LEU A 302 -4.80 -6.93 14.00
N SER A 303 -5.64 -5.92 13.77
CA SER A 303 -6.60 -5.45 14.77
C SER A 303 -7.64 -6.52 15.10
N ARG A 304 -8.21 -6.47 16.31
CA ARG A 304 -9.32 -7.36 16.72
C ARG A 304 -10.55 -7.25 15.84
N TYR A 305 -10.71 -6.13 15.12
CA TYR A 305 -11.77 -5.98 14.11
C TYR A 305 -11.66 -7.02 12.99
N TYR A 306 -10.44 -7.35 12.55
CA TYR A 306 -10.18 -8.36 11.51
C TYR A 306 -9.79 -9.73 12.07
N GLY A 307 -9.16 -9.78 13.25
CA GLY A 307 -8.81 -11.03 13.94
C GLY A 307 -7.59 -11.75 13.37
N GLY A 308 -6.70 -11.04 12.69
CA GLY A 308 -5.48 -11.57 12.10
C GLY A 308 -4.36 -11.83 13.11
N PRO A 309 -3.27 -12.48 12.66
CA PRO A 309 -2.14 -12.84 13.52
C PRO A 309 -1.24 -11.63 13.84
N VAL A 310 -0.47 -11.73 14.93
CA VAL A 310 0.63 -10.77 15.22
C VAL A 310 1.82 -11.11 14.32
N GLN A 311 2.03 -10.30 13.28
CA GLN A 311 3.14 -10.45 12.35
C GLN A 311 3.78 -9.11 11.99
N ALA A 312 5.08 -9.13 11.74
CA ALA A 312 5.83 -8.00 11.21
C ALA A 312 6.84 -8.50 10.17
N LEU A 313 7.18 -7.66 9.19
CA LEU A 313 8.21 -7.96 8.20
C LEU A 313 9.55 -7.43 8.67
N GLU A 314 10.53 -8.29 8.90
CA GLU A 314 11.90 -7.90 9.23
C GLU A 314 12.79 -7.95 7.98
N ILE A 315 13.54 -6.88 7.73
CA ILE A 315 14.54 -6.78 6.69
C ILE A 315 15.92 -6.59 7.35
N ARG A 316 16.85 -7.53 7.11
CA ARG A 316 18.24 -7.47 7.57
C ARG A 316 19.17 -7.93 6.45
N GLY A 317 20.21 -7.15 6.15
CA GLY A 317 21.17 -7.47 5.08
C GLY A 317 20.50 -7.76 3.73
N GLY A 318 19.40 -7.05 3.43
CA GLY A 318 18.59 -7.25 2.22
C GLY A 318 17.68 -8.48 2.21
N ALA A 319 17.73 -9.36 3.22
CA ALA A 319 16.83 -10.50 3.35
C ALA A 319 15.55 -10.10 4.12
N ALA A 320 14.40 -10.52 3.61
CA ALA A 320 13.10 -10.26 4.21
C ALA A 320 12.55 -11.53 4.88
N THR A 321 12.15 -11.43 6.15
CA THR A 321 11.67 -12.54 6.97
C THR A 321 10.45 -12.12 7.78
N VAL A 322 9.53 -13.05 8.05
CA VAL A 322 8.32 -12.76 8.82
C VAL A 322 8.55 -13.08 10.29
N LEU A 323 8.45 -12.07 11.15
CA LEU A 323 8.36 -12.23 12.60
C LEU A 323 6.92 -12.66 12.92
N LYS A 324 6.76 -13.78 13.63
CA LYS A 324 5.46 -14.33 14.03
C LYS A 324 5.47 -14.60 15.53
N GLU A 325 4.43 -14.18 16.24
CA GLU A 325 4.22 -14.58 17.64
C GLU A 325 4.03 -16.10 17.77
#